data_AF-A0A4Y2F505-F1
#
_entry.id   AF-A0A4Y2F505-F1
#
_cell.length_a   1.000
_cell.length_b   1.000
_cell.length_c   1.000
_cell.angle_alpha   90.00
_cell.angle_beta   90.00
_cell.angle_gamma   90.00
#
_symmetry.space_group_name_H-M   'P 1'
#
loop_
_entity.id
_entity.type
_entity.pdbx_description
1 polymer ?
#
loop_
_entity_poly.entity_id
_entity_poly.type
_entity_poly.pdbx_seq_one_letter_code
_entity_poly.pdbx_strand_id
1 'polypeptide(L)'
;MKDPFIKCKLAFVRSLSLQCETFLTNFQSVKVCVPYLYAELSQLLGGIIKKFVKLEKVVEGSALLKLDLKSKDSLLEAKNIDIGFGAKKYFKDLKIADKTKLFFLDCQKILQNLVQNIIDKSPLKYKLVRGLSSLHPSVMLNNLNIGLTRFSIVLEVLHNANQITETIAERGKDQYVSFCSVVKERPQDEFENFLFDECNL
;
A
#
# COMPACT_ATOMS: atom_id res chain seq x y z
N MET A 1 30.55 -5.96 -24.75
CA MET A 1 29.54 -5.01 -25.24
C MET A 1 28.78 -4.47 -24.02
N LYS A 2 28.81 -3.15 -23.72
CA LYS A 2 28.11 -2.56 -22.55
C LYS A 2 26.65 -2.28 -22.91
N ASP A 3 25.70 -2.72 -22.08
CA ASP A 3 24.26 -2.45 -22.28
C ASP A 3 24.01 -0.93 -22.29
N PRO A 4 23.52 -0.33 -23.39
CA PRO A 4 23.29 1.11 -23.46
C PRO A 4 22.21 1.59 -22.48
N PHE A 5 21.31 0.72 -22.02
CA PHE A 5 20.22 1.06 -21.09
C PHE A 5 20.62 0.91 -19.63
N ILE A 6 21.86 0.54 -19.30
CA ILE A 6 22.26 0.22 -17.92
C ILE A 6 21.94 1.36 -16.93
N LYS A 7 22.20 2.61 -17.32
CA LYS A 7 21.87 3.80 -16.50
C LYS A 7 20.36 3.96 -16.30
N CYS A 8 19.57 3.72 -17.35
CA CYS A 8 18.10 3.76 -17.27
C CYS A 8 17.57 2.68 -16.33
N LYS A 9 18.06 1.43 -16.47
CA LYS A 9 17.68 0.28 -15.64
C LYS A 9 18.00 0.52 -14.16
N LEU A 10 19.22 0.99 -13.86
CA LEU A 10 19.62 1.30 -12.48
C LEU A 10 18.76 2.43 -11.88
N ALA A 11 18.50 3.50 -12.64
CA ALA A 11 17.67 4.60 -12.16
C ALA A 11 16.21 4.18 -11.95
N PHE A 12 15.68 3.30 -12.80
CA PHE A 12 14.34 2.74 -12.66
C PHE A 12 14.22 1.86 -11.41
N VAL A 13 15.15 0.91 -11.23
CA VAL A 13 15.18 0.05 -10.03
C VAL A 13 15.33 0.88 -8.77
N ARG A 14 16.23 1.88 -8.75
CA ARG A 14 16.37 2.80 -7.63
C ARG A 14 15.07 3.52 -7.29
N SER A 15 14.32 3.97 -8.31
CA SER A 15 13.03 4.62 -8.09
C SER A 15 12.00 3.68 -7.44
N LEU A 16 12.01 2.39 -7.76
CA LEU A 16 11.14 1.40 -7.12
C LEU A 16 11.58 1.10 -5.69
N SER A 17 12.90 0.99 -5.45
CA SER A 17 13.46 0.82 -4.11
C SER A 17 13.07 1.95 -3.19
N LEU A 18 13.21 3.22 -3.63
CA LEU A 18 12.82 4.39 -2.84
C LEU A 18 11.33 4.39 -2.48
N GLN A 19 10.45 3.91 -3.37
CA GLN A 19 9.02 3.80 -3.06
C GLN A 19 8.73 2.74 -2.01
N CYS A 20 9.48 1.63 -2.01
CA CYS A 20 9.32 0.58 -1.01
C CYS A 20 9.97 0.95 0.33
N GLU A 21 11.04 1.76 0.29
CA GLU A 21 11.85 2.11 1.46
C GLU A 21 11.03 2.73 2.58
N THR A 22 10.20 3.75 2.30
CA THR A 22 9.36 4.38 3.33
C THR A 22 8.47 3.38 4.06
N PHE A 23 7.83 2.46 3.31
CA PHE A 23 7.02 1.41 3.91
C PHE A 23 7.89 0.46 4.75
N LEU A 24 9.02 0.00 4.20
CA LEU A 24 9.88 -0.96 4.89
C LEU A 24 10.47 -0.37 6.17
N THR A 25 10.94 0.87 6.15
CA THR A 25 11.48 1.57 7.32
C THR A 25 10.45 1.64 8.45
N ASN A 26 9.20 1.98 8.14
CA ASN A 26 8.14 2.07 9.15
C ASN A 26 7.77 0.68 9.72
N PHE A 27 7.55 -0.31 8.84
CA PHE A 27 7.01 -1.62 9.23
C PHE A 27 8.07 -2.67 9.60
N GLN A 28 9.36 -2.37 9.45
CA GLN A 28 10.47 -3.15 9.97
C GLN A 28 11.10 -2.50 11.21
N SER A 29 10.52 -1.42 11.72
CA SER A 29 10.90 -0.82 12.99
C SER A 29 10.35 -1.60 14.19
N VAL A 30 10.79 -1.25 15.40
CA VAL A 30 10.26 -1.80 16.67
C VAL A 30 8.87 -1.24 17.03
N LYS A 31 8.32 -0.30 16.25
CA LYS A 31 7.09 0.42 16.57
C LYS A 31 5.84 -0.38 16.19
N VAL A 32 4.78 -0.21 16.97
CA VAL A 32 3.48 -0.84 16.70
C VAL A 32 2.73 -0.05 15.62
N CYS A 33 3.02 -0.32 14.36
CA CYS A 33 2.39 0.36 13.21
C CYS A 33 1.15 -0.37 12.64
N VAL A 34 0.68 -1.42 13.32
CA VAL A 34 -0.38 -2.32 12.82
C VAL A 34 -1.66 -1.59 12.38
N PRO A 35 -2.18 -0.56 13.09
CA PRO A 35 -3.35 0.20 12.64
C PRO A 35 -3.18 0.86 11.26
N TYR A 36 -1.95 1.20 10.89
CA TYR A 36 -1.60 1.88 9.64
C TYR A 36 -1.30 0.91 8.49
N LEU A 37 -1.04 -0.36 8.79
CA LEU A 37 -0.62 -1.37 7.80
C LEU A 37 -1.55 -1.45 6.59
N TYR A 38 -2.87 -1.39 6.82
CA TYR A 38 -3.84 -1.44 5.74
C TYR A 38 -3.70 -0.26 4.78
N ALA A 39 -3.62 0.97 5.32
CA ALA A 39 -3.58 2.19 4.53
C ALA A 39 -2.26 2.30 3.76
N GLU A 40 -1.14 2.15 4.47
CA GLU A 40 0.21 2.28 3.93
C GLU A 40 0.49 1.23 2.84
N LEU A 41 0.14 -0.03 3.07
CA LEU A 41 0.35 -1.07 2.07
C LEU A 41 -0.57 -0.90 0.86
N SER A 42 -1.81 -0.44 1.07
CA SER A 42 -2.73 -0.13 -0.05
C SER A 42 -2.20 1.03 -0.89
N GLN A 43 -1.63 2.06 -0.25
CA GLN A 43 -1.04 3.21 -0.92
C GLN A 43 0.23 2.83 -1.70
N LEU A 44 1.14 2.05 -1.09
CA LEU A 44 2.32 1.52 -1.78
C LEU A 44 1.92 0.72 -3.03
N LEU A 45 1.00 -0.24 -2.85
CA LEU A 45 0.56 -1.11 -3.93
C LEU A 45 -0.14 -0.32 -5.04
N GLY A 46 -1.06 0.58 -4.69
CA GLY A 46 -1.75 1.45 -5.64
C GLY A 46 -0.79 2.40 -6.37
N GLY A 47 0.21 2.94 -5.67
CA GLY A 47 1.23 3.81 -6.25
C GLY A 47 2.09 3.12 -7.31
N ILE A 48 2.45 1.84 -7.10
CA ILE A 48 3.18 1.05 -8.10
C ILE A 48 2.26 0.65 -9.26
N ILE A 49 1.02 0.23 -8.97
CA ILE A 49 0.02 -0.17 -9.98
C ILE A 49 -0.27 0.96 -10.98
N LYS A 50 -0.44 2.19 -10.50
CA LYS A 50 -0.70 3.38 -11.34
C LYS A 50 0.41 3.65 -12.37
N LYS A 51 1.61 3.06 -12.23
CA LYS A 51 2.70 3.21 -13.20
C LYS A 51 2.51 2.41 -14.48
N PHE A 52 1.69 1.36 -14.48
CA PHE A 52 1.58 0.44 -15.62
C PHE A 52 0.15 -0.06 -15.89
N VAL A 53 -0.83 0.27 -15.05
CA VAL A 53 -2.26 -0.02 -15.23
C VAL A 53 -2.98 1.26 -15.62
N LYS A 54 -3.97 1.17 -16.52
CA LYS A 54 -4.80 2.30 -16.93
C LYS A 54 -5.61 2.83 -15.75
N LEU A 55 -5.71 4.16 -15.61
CA LEU A 55 -6.26 4.80 -14.42
C LEU A 55 -7.72 4.38 -14.15
N GLU A 56 -8.52 4.21 -15.20
CA GLU A 56 -9.92 3.77 -15.13
C GLU A 56 -10.10 2.32 -14.68
N LYS A 57 -9.00 1.53 -14.61
CA LYS A 57 -8.99 0.16 -14.11
C LYS A 57 -8.38 0.04 -12.72
N VAL A 58 -7.80 1.11 -12.18
CA VAL A 58 -7.23 1.11 -10.83
C VAL A 58 -8.36 1.13 -9.81
N VAL A 59 -8.33 0.17 -8.89
CA VAL A 59 -9.22 0.10 -7.73
C VAL A 59 -8.48 0.50 -6.46
N GLU A 60 -9.14 0.53 -5.31
CA GLU A 60 -8.53 0.95 -4.04
C GLU A 60 -8.57 -0.12 -2.96
N GLY A 61 -7.69 0.03 -1.97
CA GLY A 61 -7.66 -0.84 -0.79
C GLY A 61 -7.46 -2.31 -1.14
N SER A 62 -8.15 -3.19 -0.42
CA SER A 62 -8.04 -4.65 -0.65
C SER A 62 -8.53 -5.14 -2.02
N ALA A 63 -9.28 -4.33 -2.78
CA ALA A 63 -9.68 -4.70 -4.14
C ALA A 63 -8.48 -4.80 -5.09
N LEU A 64 -7.37 -4.10 -4.78
CA LEU A 64 -6.11 -4.17 -5.53
C LEU A 64 -5.57 -5.60 -5.64
N LEU A 65 -5.87 -6.46 -4.66
CA LEU A 65 -5.43 -7.86 -4.64
C LEU A 65 -6.09 -8.73 -5.73
N LYS A 66 -7.17 -8.25 -6.35
CA LYS A 66 -7.95 -8.98 -7.36
C LYS A 66 -7.70 -8.47 -8.78
N LEU A 67 -6.81 -7.50 -8.96
CA LEU A 67 -6.51 -6.95 -10.28
C LEU A 67 -5.83 -8.00 -11.16
N ASP A 68 -6.33 -8.15 -12.39
CA ASP A 68 -5.63 -8.91 -13.41
C ASP A 68 -4.52 -8.06 -14.04
N LEU A 69 -3.28 -8.38 -13.65
CA LEU A 69 -2.07 -7.70 -14.11
C LEU A 69 -1.55 -8.22 -15.47
N LYS A 70 -2.22 -9.21 -16.07
CA LYS A 70 -1.83 -9.83 -17.34
C LYS A 70 -2.74 -9.43 -18.51
N SER A 71 -3.96 -8.99 -18.23
CA SER A 71 -4.89 -8.51 -19.26
C SER A 71 -4.36 -7.24 -19.94
N LYS A 72 -4.11 -7.31 -21.25
CA LYS A 72 -3.68 -6.16 -22.06
C LYS A 72 -4.67 -5.00 -22.02
N ASP A 73 -5.95 -5.28 -21.82
CA ASP A 73 -6.99 -4.25 -21.73
C ASP A 73 -6.85 -3.39 -20.49
N SER A 74 -6.26 -3.94 -19.42
CA SER A 74 -6.00 -3.25 -18.15
C SER A 74 -4.69 -2.48 -18.14
N LEU A 75 -3.74 -2.84 -18.99
CA LEU A 75 -2.37 -2.33 -18.96
C LEU A 75 -2.18 -1.10 -19.85
N LEU A 76 -1.26 -0.22 -19.44
CA LEU A 76 -0.75 0.83 -20.31
C LEU A 76 0.08 0.22 -21.45
N GLU A 77 0.08 0.90 -22.60
CA GLU A 77 1.07 0.61 -23.64
C GLU A 77 2.48 0.77 -23.08
N ALA A 78 3.41 -0.09 -23.47
CA ALA A 78 4.76 -0.13 -22.90
C ALA A 78 5.46 1.25 -22.90
N LYS A 79 5.29 2.05 -23.96
CA LYS A 79 5.86 3.41 -24.07
C LYS A 79 5.29 4.43 -23.07
N ASN A 80 4.11 4.16 -22.50
CA ASN A 80 3.37 5.06 -21.61
C ASN A 80 3.58 4.72 -20.13
N ILE A 81 4.31 3.65 -19.80
CA ILE A 81 4.57 3.29 -18.41
C ILE A 81 5.43 4.37 -17.73
N ASP A 82 5.19 4.59 -16.44
CA ASP A 82 6.01 5.51 -15.67
C ASP A 82 7.31 4.85 -15.19
N ILE A 83 8.41 5.17 -15.87
CA ILE A 83 9.77 4.73 -15.50
C ILE A 83 10.44 5.64 -14.46
N GLY A 84 9.75 6.69 -13.98
CA GLY A 84 10.29 7.65 -13.01
C GLY A 84 11.27 8.67 -13.60
N PHE A 85 11.56 9.72 -12.82
CA PHE A 85 12.35 10.88 -13.28
C PHE A 85 13.78 10.52 -13.68
N GLY A 86 14.47 9.71 -12.87
CA GLY A 86 15.87 9.35 -13.12
C GLY A 86 16.04 8.54 -14.41
N ALA A 87 15.19 7.55 -14.65
CA ALA A 87 15.25 6.77 -15.89
C ALA A 87 14.84 7.60 -17.11
N LYS A 88 13.82 8.46 -16.99
CA LYS A 88 13.44 9.42 -18.06
C LYS A 88 14.60 10.31 -18.47
N LYS A 89 15.41 10.80 -17.51
CA LYS A 89 16.60 11.61 -17.80
C LYS A 89 17.59 10.86 -18.69
N TYR A 90 18.04 9.68 -18.26
CA TYR A 90 19.00 8.90 -19.03
C TYR A 90 18.44 8.38 -20.35
N PHE A 91 17.13 8.13 -20.42
CA PHE A 91 16.47 7.66 -21.62
C PHE A 91 16.48 8.71 -22.73
N LYS A 92 16.29 10.00 -22.40
CA LYS A 92 16.36 11.11 -23.37
C LYS A 92 17.73 11.22 -24.05
N ASP A 93 18.79 10.83 -23.36
CA ASP A 93 20.16 10.86 -23.88
C ASP A 93 20.44 9.70 -24.85
N LEU A 94 19.56 8.69 -24.93
CA LEU A 94 19.70 7.51 -25.78
C LEU A 94 19.02 7.73 -27.14
N LYS A 95 19.83 7.91 -28.20
CA LYS A 95 19.36 7.97 -29.60
C LYS A 95 19.22 6.57 -30.24
N ILE A 96 18.55 5.62 -29.58
CA ILE A 96 18.47 4.22 -30.04
C ILE A 96 17.01 3.75 -30.13
N ALA A 97 16.45 3.68 -31.34
CA ALA A 97 15.06 3.27 -31.57
C ALA A 97 14.82 1.76 -31.32
N ASP A 98 15.68 0.88 -31.85
CA ASP A 98 15.38 -0.56 -31.93
C ASP A 98 15.27 -1.25 -30.55
N LYS A 99 16.05 -0.82 -29.57
CA LYS A 99 16.10 -1.42 -28.22
C LYS A 99 15.21 -0.71 -27.20
N THR A 100 14.61 0.41 -27.57
CA THR A 100 13.73 1.19 -26.70
C THR A 100 12.48 0.39 -26.31
N LYS A 101 11.84 -0.28 -27.28
CA LYS A 101 10.65 -1.09 -27.02
C LYS A 101 10.92 -2.21 -26.01
N LEU A 102 12.06 -2.88 -26.15
CA LEU A 102 12.46 -3.97 -25.24
C LEU A 102 12.67 -3.45 -23.82
N PHE A 103 13.34 -2.31 -23.65
CA PHE A 103 13.54 -1.68 -22.34
C PHE A 103 12.21 -1.41 -21.62
N PHE A 104 11.23 -0.82 -22.33
CA PHE A 104 9.91 -0.55 -21.74
C PHE A 104 9.14 -1.84 -21.39
N LEU A 105 9.22 -2.87 -22.23
CA LEU A 105 8.62 -4.18 -21.92
C LEU A 105 9.26 -4.82 -20.68
N ASP A 106 10.58 -4.71 -20.52
CA ASP A 106 11.28 -5.21 -19.34
C ASP A 106 10.86 -4.45 -18.08
N CYS A 107 10.77 -3.11 -18.14
CA CYS A 107 10.27 -2.29 -17.04
C CYS A 107 8.82 -2.66 -16.65
N GLN A 108 7.94 -2.88 -17.63
CA GLN A 108 6.57 -3.32 -17.38
C GLN A 108 6.53 -4.69 -16.68
N LYS A 109 7.34 -5.65 -17.13
CA LYS A 109 7.45 -6.96 -16.48
C LYS A 109 7.97 -6.86 -15.05
N ILE A 110 8.94 -5.99 -14.78
CA ILE A 110 9.45 -5.77 -13.42
C ILE A 110 8.33 -5.25 -12.51
N LEU A 111 7.54 -4.26 -12.97
CA LEU A 111 6.40 -3.73 -12.20
C LEU A 111 5.35 -4.80 -11.94
N GLN A 112 4.97 -5.57 -12.97
CA GLN A 112 4.02 -6.67 -12.84
C GLN A 112 4.49 -7.70 -11.81
N ASN A 113 5.75 -8.15 -11.92
CA ASN A 113 6.32 -9.14 -11.01
C ASN A 113 6.41 -8.59 -9.57
N LEU A 114 6.80 -7.33 -9.39
CA LEU A 114 6.86 -6.69 -8.08
C LEU A 114 5.47 -6.65 -7.43
N VAL A 115 4.47 -6.15 -8.15
CA VAL A 115 3.09 -6.06 -7.65
C VAL A 115 2.54 -7.46 -7.37
N GLN A 116 2.75 -8.43 -8.27
CA GLN A 116 2.30 -9.79 -8.06
C GLN A 116 2.93 -10.40 -6.79
N ASN A 117 4.23 -10.22 -6.58
CA ASN A 117 4.91 -10.69 -5.37
C ASN A 117 4.35 -10.04 -4.09
N ILE A 118 4.04 -8.74 -4.14
CA ILE A 118 3.41 -8.04 -3.01
C ILE A 118 2.01 -8.59 -2.75
N ILE A 119 1.19 -8.79 -3.80
CA ILE A 119 -0.15 -9.38 -3.69
C ILE A 119 -0.06 -10.78 -3.11
N ASP A 120 0.82 -11.63 -3.63
CA ASP A 120 0.95 -13.04 -3.23
C ASP A 120 1.26 -13.18 -1.73
N LYS A 121 2.08 -12.28 -1.19
CA LYS A 121 2.48 -12.26 0.22
C LYS A 121 1.71 -11.24 1.07
N SER A 122 0.67 -10.61 0.52
CA SER A 122 0.05 -9.43 1.14
C SER A 122 -0.71 -9.78 2.42
N PRO A 123 -0.42 -9.11 3.56
CA PRO A 123 -1.25 -9.20 4.75
C PRO A 123 -2.68 -8.66 4.54
N LEU A 124 -2.94 -7.88 3.48
CA LEU A 124 -4.29 -7.38 3.14
C LEU A 124 -5.29 -8.51 2.79
N LYS A 125 -4.80 -9.73 2.56
CA LYS A 125 -5.64 -10.92 2.38
C LYS A 125 -6.41 -11.28 3.65
N TYR A 126 -5.83 -11.02 4.82
CA TYR A 126 -6.39 -11.43 6.10
C TYR A 126 -7.46 -10.44 6.56
N LYS A 127 -8.62 -10.98 6.97
CA LYS A 127 -9.72 -10.20 7.56
C LYS A 127 -9.24 -9.38 8.76
N LEU A 128 -8.37 -9.95 9.59
CA LEU A 128 -7.82 -9.29 10.78
C LEU A 128 -7.11 -7.98 10.43
N VAL A 129 -6.21 -7.98 9.44
CA VAL A 129 -5.45 -6.78 9.03
C VAL A 129 -6.38 -5.70 8.48
N ARG A 130 -7.39 -6.10 7.71
CA ARG A 130 -8.42 -5.16 7.23
C ARG A 130 -9.24 -4.59 8.39
N GLY A 131 -9.60 -5.44 9.36
CA GLY A 131 -10.34 -5.04 10.56
C GLY A 131 -9.55 -4.07 11.44
N LEU A 132 -8.26 -4.33 11.67
CA LEU A 132 -7.38 -3.52 12.53
C LEU A 132 -7.21 -2.08 12.04
N SER A 133 -7.52 -1.81 10.77
CA SER A 133 -7.60 -0.43 10.26
C SER A 133 -8.72 0.41 10.90
N SER A 134 -9.63 -0.19 11.68
CA SER A 134 -10.55 0.56 12.55
C SER A 134 -9.81 1.40 13.58
N LEU A 135 -8.63 0.94 14.03
CA LEU A 135 -7.78 1.62 14.99
C LEU A 135 -6.93 2.73 14.33
N HIS A 136 -7.12 2.98 13.04
CA HIS A 136 -6.49 4.11 12.39
C HIS A 136 -7.18 5.42 12.84
N PRO A 137 -6.45 6.45 13.30
CA PRO A 137 -7.08 7.65 13.83
C PRO A 137 -8.03 8.35 12.85
N SER A 138 -7.66 8.45 11.58
CA SER A 138 -8.55 9.03 10.56
C SER A 138 -9.85 8.23 10.37
N VAL A 139 -9.86 6.93 10.62
CA VAL A 139 -11.08 6.10 10.56
C VAL A 139 -11.95 6.35 11.79
N MET A 140 -11.33 6.46 12.97
CA MET A 140 -12.03 6.76 14.22
C MET A 140 -12.68 8.15 14.22
N LEU A 141 -11.97 9.15 13.67
CA LEU A 141 -12.44 10.54 13.58
C LEU A 141 -13.51 10.72 12.49
N ASN A 142 -13.19 10.29 11.27
CA ASN A 142 -13.96 10.71 10.09
C ASN A 142 -15.02 9.70 9.65
N ASN A 143 -14.93 8.44 10.08
CA ASN A 143 -15.75 7.35 9.52
C ASN A 143 -16.18 6.32 10.58
N LEU A 144 -16.87 6.77 11.62
CA LEU A 144 -17.26 5.93 12.77
C LEU A 144 -17.98 4.63 12.36
N ASN A 145 -18.92 4.69 11.43
CA ASN A 145 -19.65 3.50 10.96
C ASN A 145 -18.73 2.46 10.32
N ILE A 146 -17.74 2.91 9.52
CA ILE A 146 -16.75 2.04 8.90
C ILE A 146 -15.81 1.48 9.97
N GLY A 147 -15.38 2.31 10.93
CA GLY A 147 -14.58 1.90 12.08
C GLY A 147 -15.25 0.80 12.88
N LEU A 148 -16.52 0.97 13.24
CA LEU A 148 -17.29 -0.04 13.98
C LEU A 148 -17.44 -1.36 13.23
N THR A 149 -17.74 -1.28 11.94
CA THR A 149 -17.84 -2.48 11.08
C THR A 149 -16.50 -3.22 11.05
N ARG A 150 -15.39 -2.50 10.87
CA ARG A 150 -14.05 -3.08 10.81
C ARG A 150 -13.59 -3.62 12.16
N PHE A 151 -13.89 -2.93 13.26
CA PHE A 151 -13.55 -3.39 14.60
C PHE A 151 -14.33 -4.66 14.97
N SER A 152 -15.60 -4.74 14.57
CA SER A 152 -16.42 -5.96 14.74
C SER A 152 -15.77 -7.17 14.06
N ILE A 153 -15.16 -6.99 12.88
CA ILE A 153 -14.39 -8.05 12.20
C ILE A 153 -13.19 -8.49 13.05
N VAL A 154 -12.50 -7.58 13.75
CA VAL A 154 -11.38 -7.93 14.64
C VAL A 154 -11.87 -8.84 15.77
N LEU A 155 -12.94 -8.45 16.44
CA LEU A 155 -13.53 -9.20 17.54
C LEU A 155 -14.01 -10.58 17.08
N GLU A 156 -14.70 -10.66 15.94
CA GLU A 156 -15.16 -11.92 15.34
C GLU A 156 -13.98 -12.86 15.04
N VAL A 157 -12.91 -12.34 14.42
CA VAL A 157 -11.72 -13.15 14.10
C VAL A 157 -11.02 -13.65 15.37
N LEU A 158 -10.88 -12.81 16.40
CA LEU A 158 -10.25 -13.20 17.67
C LEU A 158 -11.10 -14.22 18.44
N HIS A 159 -12.41 -14.03 18.47
CA HIS A 159 -13.35 -14.94 19.11
C HIS A 159 -13.34 -16.32 18.43
N ASN A 160 -13.45 -16.35 17.10
CA ASN A 160 -13.42 -17.60 16.34
C ASN A 160 -12.08 -18.35 16.45
N ALA A 161 -11.00 -17.64 16.77
CA ALA A 161 -9.69 -18.22 17.06
C ALA A 161 -9.49 -18.60 18.55
N ASN A 162 -10.56 -18.55 19.36
CA ASN A 162 -10.56 -18.80 20.81
C ASN A 162 -9.55 -17.92 21.58
N GLN A 163 -9.21 -16.73 21.08
CA GLN A 163 -8.31 -15.79 21.74
C GLN A 163 -9.04 -14.91 22.75
N ILE A 164 -10.35 -14.74 22.59
CA ILE A 164 -11.23 -13.97 23.49
C ILE A 164 -12.55 -14.69 23.68
N THR A 165 -13.24 -14.43 24.78
CA THR A 165 -14.60 -14.92 25.04
C THR A 165 -15.65 -13.98 24.44
N GLU A 166 -16.90 -14.45 24.31
CA GLU A 166 -18.06 -13.64 23.91
C GLU A 166 -18.21 -12.39 24.79
N THR A 167 -18.07 -12.52 26.11
CA THR A 167 -18.16 -11.39 27.04
C THR A 167 -17.08 -10.34 26.78
N ILE A 168 -15.86 -10.77 26.44
CA ILE A 168 -14.76 -9.84 26.11
C ILE A 168 -15.04 -9.16 24.76
N ALA A 169 -15.63 -9.88 23.79
CA ALA A 169 -15.99 -9.31 22.50
C ALA A 169 -17.04 -8.21 22.63
N GLU A 170 -18.15 -8.46 23.33
CA GLU A 170 -19.19 -7.45 23.57
C GLU A 170 -18.63 -6.23 24.31
N ARG A 171 -17.88 -6.45 25.38
CA ARG A 171 -17.23 -5.35 26.13
C ARG A 171 -16.27 -4.55 25.26
N GLY A 172 -15.49 -5.21 24.40
CA GLY A 172 -14.56 -4.54 23.50
C GLY A 172 -15.27 -3.62 22.53
N LYS A 173 -16.42 -4.03 22.01
CA LYS A 173 -17.26 -3.22 21.11
C LYS A 173 -17.76 -1.95 21.80
N ASP A 174 -18.25 -2.05 23.02
CA ASP A 174 -18.70 -0.90 23.81
C ASP A 174 -17.54 0.06 24.13
N GLN A 175 -16.38 -0.49 24.49
CA GLN A 175 -15.17 0.29 24.74
C GLN A 175 -14.70 1.06 23.51
N TYR A 176 -14.77 0.45 22.32
CA TYR A 176 -14.40 1.11 21.07
C TYR A 176 -15.33 2.29 20.77
N VAL A 177 -16.65 2.14 20.95
CA VAL A 177 -17.62 3.23 20.77
C VAL A 177 -17.31 4.39 21.71
N SER A 178 -17.13 4.08 23.00
CA SER A 178 -16.80 5.08 24.03
C SER A 178 -15.46 5.77 23.76
N PHE A 179 -14.47 5.03 23.25
CA PHE A 179 -13.18 5.61 22.90
C PHE A 179 -13.31 6.56 21.69
N CYS A 180 -14.04 6.18 20.64
CA CYS A 180 -14.23 7.04 19.49
C CYS A 180 -14.97 8.35 19.80
N SER A 181 -15.85 8.39 20.82
CA SER A 181 -16.45 9.67 21.26
C SER A 181 -15.41 10.59 21.90
N VAL A 182 -14.49 10.05 22.71
CA VAL A 182 -13.41 10.82 23.33
C VAL A 182 -12.41 11.34 22.30
N VAL A 183 -12.07 10.53 21.29
CA VAL A 183 -11.12 10.93 20.23
C VAL A 183 -11.60 12.14 19.44
N LYS A 184 -12.92 12.33 19.27
CA LYS A 184 -13.50 13.51 18.61
C LYS A 184 -13.35 14.81 19.41
N GLU A 185 -13.18 14.71 20.72
CA GLU A 185 -13.08 15.87 21.62
C GLU A 185 -11.64 16.34 21.81
N ARG A 186 -10.66 15.57 21.32
CA ARG A 186 -9.23 15.90 21.42
C ARG A 186 -8.72 16.62 20.16
N PRO A 187 -7.63 17.40 20.26
CA PRO A 187 -7.00 18.03 19.10
C PRO A 187 -6.58 16.97 18.07
N GLN A 188 -6.94 17.17 16.80
CA GLN A 188 -6.61 16.23 15.70
C GLN A 188 -5.10 16.01 15.57
N ASP A 189 -4.32 17.06 15.85
CA ASP A 189 -2.86 17.10 15.75
C ASP A 189 -2.17 16.02 16.60
N GLU A 190 -2.70 15.70 17.79
CA GLU A 190 -2.13 14.66 18.67
C GLU A 190 -2.21 13.25 18.07
N PHE A 191 -3.20 13.02 17.20
CA PHE A 191 -3.45 11.71 16.60
C PHE A 191 -2.84 11.55 15.21
N GLU A 192 -2.78 12.64 14.43
CA GLU A 192 -2.14 12.65 13.12
C GLU A 192 -0.61 12.60 13.25
N ASN A 193 -0.05 13.22 14.29
CA ASN A 193 1.39 13.25 14.52
C ASN A 193 1.97 11.98 15.15
N PHE A 194 1.16 10.99 15.55
CA PHE A 194 1.66 9.73 16.12
C PHE A 194 2.64 8.99 15.20
N LEU A 195 2.54 9.16 13.88
CA LEU A 195 3.53 8.66 12.93
C LEU A 195 4.66 9.65 12.59
N PHE A 196 4.42 10.96 12.71
CA PHE A 196 5.35 12.00 12.24
C PHE A 196 6.34 12.45 13.31
N ASP A 197 5.90 12.58 14.58
CA ASP A 197 6.72 13.13 15.66
C ASP A 197 7.86 12.21 16.12
N GLU A 198 7.82 10.93 15.74
CA GLU A 198 8.87 9.97 16.09
C GLU A 198 9.60 9.35 14.87
N CYS A 199 9.21 9.68 13.64
CA CYS A 199 9.85 9.14 12.42
C CYS A 199 10.86 10.11 11.77
N ASN A 200 11.03 11.30 12.34
CA ASN A 200 12.14 12.19 12.02
C ASN A 200 13.28 11.97 13.04
N LEU A 201 14.17 11.02 12.72
CA LEU A 201 15.55 10.99 13.22
C LEU A 201 16.48 11.34 12.06
#